data_AF-A0A2N2YKB8-F1
#
_entry.id   AF-A0A2N2YKB8-F1
#
_cell.length_a   1.000
_cell.length_b   1.000
_cell.length_c   1.000
_cell.angle_alpha   90.00
_cell.angle_beta   90.00
_cell.angle_gamma   90.00
#
_symmetry.space_group_name_H-M   'P 1'
#
loop_
_entity.id
_entity.type
_entity.pdbx_description
1 polymer ?
#
loop_
_entity_poly.entity_id
_entity_poly.type
_entity_poly.pdbx_seq_one_letter_code
_entity_poly.pdbx_strand_id
1 'polypeptide(L)'
;MSVAVHRIYLAVLSLIVILTTCAIGYYGFTYYQLPIEERFFNDGHELLKPSGDFGHGFGILGTLFMIIGVFIYMARKRFRSWSRLGKLKYWLEFHIFLCTLGPILVLFHTSMKFGGLVSVSFWSMVAVFLSGVIGRFIYIQIPRTIEGRELTLSEVRSQKQDLGVVLKQGYSLDETSLNHIIDFTRKKIEIYHKNLIVRIIVKYRNDLRAISNVKDVLKKNNFTKPQKRAVMQLIQGEISINRKIERLTTMQNLFKYWHVVHLPFAFVMLIIMIIHVVVTLTFGYRWIF
;
A
#
# COMPACT_ATOMS: atom_id res chain seq x y z
N MET A 1 -21.04 -4.74 -1.87
CA MET A 1 -20.46 -5.51 -2.99
C MET A 1 -20.05 -6.88 -2.48
N SER A 2 -20.49 -7.96 -3.13
CA SER A 2 -20.08 -9.31 -2.76
C SER A 2 -18.59 -9.53 -3.06
N VAL A 3 -17.97 -10.53 -2.44
CA VAL A 3 -16.55 -10.85 -2.67
C VAL A 3 -16.28 -11.18 -4.13
N ALA A 4 -17.21 -11.89 -4.79
CA ALA A 4 -17.12 -12.22 -6.21
C ALA A 4 -17.13 -10.95 -7.09
N VAL A 5 -18.09 -10.05 -6.87
CA VAL A 5 -18.17 -8.79 -7.63
C VAL A 5 -16.94 -7.92 -7.39
N HIS A 6 -16.39 -7.90 -6.17
CA HIS A 6 -15.14 -7.18 -5.89
C HIS A 6 -13.94 -7.75 -6.64
N ARG A 7 -13.83 -9.08 -6.72
CA ARG A 7 -12.76 -9.73 -7.49
C ARG A 7 -12.90 -9.44 -8.99
N ILE A 8 -14.11 -9.51 -9.54
CA ILE A 8 -14.38 -9.19 -10.95
C ILE A 8 -14.01 -7.73 -11.22
N TYR A 9 -14.44 -6.79 -10.37
CA TYR A 9 -14.10 -5.38 -10.47
C TYR A 9 -12.58 -5.16 -10.56
N LEU A 10 -11.81 -5.74 -9.63
CA LEU A 10 -10.36 -5.62 -9.66
C LEU A 10 -9.73 -6.28 -10.89
N ALA A 11 -10.23 -7.46 -11.28
CA ALA A 11 -9.76 -8.16 -12.47
C ALA A 11 -9.98 -7.34 -13.75
N VAL A 12 -11.15 -6.71 -13.90
CA VAL A 12 -11.46 -5.82 -15.02
C VAL A 12 -10.53 -4.62 -15.05
N LEU A 13 -10.33 -3.93 -13.91
CA LEU A 13 -9.42 -2.79 -13.86
C LEU A 13 -7.97 -3.17 -14.22
N SER A 14 -7.48 -4.28 -13.67
CA SER A 14 -6.14 -4.79 -14.01
C SER A 14 -6.03 -5.22 -15.46
N LEU A 15 -7.07 -5.87 -16.00
CA LEU A 15 -7.11 -6.27 -17.40
C LEU A 15 -7.08 -5.06 -18.33
N ILE A 16 -7.81 -3.99 -18.03
CA ILE A 16 -7.77 -2.74 -18.81
C ILE A 16 -6.35 -2.18 -18.86
N VAL A 17 -5.66 -2.12 -17.71
CA VAL A 17 -4.27 -1.63 -17.66
C VAL A 17 -3.36 -2.49 -18.52
N ILE A 18 -3.43 -3.81 -18.38
CA ILE A 18 -2.58 -4.75 -19.12
C ILE A 18 -2.87 -4.67 -20.62
N LEU A 19 -4.14 -4.75 -21.03
CA LEU A 19 -4.54 -4.69 -22.43
C LEU A 19 -4.14 -3.36 -23.06
N THR A 20 -4.36 -2.24 -22.39
CA THR A 20 -3.95 -0.91 -22.90
C THR A 20 -2.43 -0.84 -23.07
N THR A 21 -1.67 -1.30 -22.08
CA THR A 21 -0.20 -1.31 -22.14
C THR A 21 0.32 -2.21 -23.26
N CYS A 22 -0.23 -3.42 -23.38
CA CYS A 22 0.15 -4.37 -24.44
C CYS A 22 -0.27 -3.85 -25.82
N ALA A 23 -1.44 -3.24 -25.97
CA ALA A 23 -1.92 -2.70 -27.24
C ALA A 23 -1.03 -1.55 -27.72
N ILE A 24 -0.75 -0.57 -26.86
CA ILE A 24 0.14 0.56 -27.20
C ILE A 24 1.55 0.06 -27.46
N GLY A 25 2.07 -0.83 -26.62
CA GLY A 25 3.40 -1.40 -26.75
C GLY A 25 3.56 -2.23 -28.04
N TYR A 26 2.55 -3.00 -28.43
CA TYR A 26 2.53 -3.77 -29.67
C TYR A 26 2.44 -2.86 -30.89
N TYR A 27 1.51 -1.89 -30.88
CA TYR A 27 1.34 -0.94 -31.98
C TYR A 27 2.59 -0.09 -32.22
N GLY A 28 3.22 0.40 -31.15
CA GLY A 28 4.43 1.21 -31.22
C GLY A 28 5.74 0.43 -31.14
N PHE A 29 5.72 -0.91 -31.22
CA PHE A 29 6.90 -1.74 -30.94
C PHE A 29 8.11 -1.37 -31.80
N THR A 30 7.89 -1.29 -33.12
CA THR A 30 8.92 -0.92 -34.10
C THR A 30 9.43 0.50 -33.88
N TYR A 31 8.56 1.42 -33.47
CA TYR A 31 8.92 2.81 -33.21
C TYR A 31 9.72 3.00 -31.91
N TYR A 32 9.28 2.41 -30.80
CA TYR A 32 9.91 2.61 -29.49
C TYR A 32 11.25 1.87 -29.35
N GLN A 33 11.47 0.79 -30.10
CA GLN A 33 12.74 0.06 -30.08
C GLN A 33 13.88 0.77 -30.82
N LEU A 34 13.56 1.60 -31.82
CA LEU A 34 14.56 2.34 -32.58
C LEU A 34 15.32 3.36 -31.71
N PRO A 35 16.61 3.62 -31.98
CA PRO A 35 17.34 4.76 -31.43
C PRO A 35 16.60 6.08 -31.68
N ILE A 36 16.73 7.04 -30.76
CA ILE A 36 16.00 8.32 -30.81
C ILE A 36 16.19 9.06 -32.15
N GLU A 37 17.37 8.94 -32.74
CA GLU A 37 17.80 9.57 -34.00
C GLU A 37 17.13 8.94 -35.22
N GLU A 38 16.93 7.62 -35.21
CA GLU A 38 16.37 6.86 -36.34
C GLU A 38 14.84 6.90 -36.39
N ARG A 39 14.20 7.21 -35.26
CA ARG A 39 12.73 7.26 -35.16
C ARG A 39 12.07 8.24 -36.12
N PHE A 40 12.78 9.29 -36.55
CA PHE A 40 12.25 10.26 -37.50
C PHE A 40 11.91 9.62 -38.87
N PHE A 41 12.65 8.58 -39.26
CA PHE A 41 12.46 7.89 -40.54
C PHE A 41 11.41 6.79 -40.51
N ASN A 42 10.81 6.53 -39.35
CA ASN A 42 9.78 5.52 -39.19
C ASN A 42 8.40 6.09 -39.53
N ASP A 43 7.58 5.35 -40.26
CA ASP A 43 6.22 5.76 -40.64
C ASP A 43 5.33 6.10 -39.42
N GLY A 44 5.57 5.46 -38.28
CA GLY A 44 4.87 5.70 -37.02
C GLY A 44 5.26 7.00 -36.31
N HIS A 45 6.29 7.72 -36.78
CA HIS A 45 6.80 8.93 -36.10
C HIS A 45 5.75 10.02 -35.99
N GLU A 46 5.03 10.30 -37.07
CA GLU A 46 4.02 11.37 -37.11
C GLU A 46 2.89 11.14 -36.10
N LEU A 47 2.55 9.88 -35.82
CA LEU A 47 1.49 9.51 -34.89
C LEU A 47 1.98 9.40 -33.44
N LEU A 48 3.14 8.78 -33.22
CA LEU A 48 3.60 8.35 -31.90
C LEU A 48 4.54 9.33 -31.21
N LYS A 49 5.12 10.29 -31.93
CA LYS A 49 5.92 11.37 -31.32
C LYS A 49 5.08 12.16 -30.30
N PRO A 50 5.69 12.85 -29.31
CA PRO A 50 4.93 13.54 -28.26
C PRO A 50 3.94 14.59 -28.77
N SER A 51 4.20 15.18 -29.95
CA SER A 51 3.31 16.13 -30.64
C SER A 51 2.41 15.49 -31.71
N GLY A 52 2.54 14.18 -31.95
CA GLY A 52 1.70 13.45 -32.89
C GLY A 52 0.33 13.14 -32.31
N ASP A 53 -0.64 12.77 -33.16
CA ASP A 53 -2.04 12.59 -32.75
C ASP A 53 -2.19 11.61 -31.58
N PHE A 54 -1.51 10.46 -31.63
CA PHE A 54 -1.60 9.46 -30.57
C PHE A 54 -0.70 9.81 -29.39
N GLY A 55 0.54 10.23 -29.65
CA GLY A 55 1.47 10.61 -28.59
C GLY A 55 0.93 11.75 -27.73
N HIS A 56 0.40 12.81 -28.34
CA HIS A 56 -0.20 13.94 -27.63
C HIS A 56 -1.49 13.52 -26.90
N GLY A 57 -2.32 12.68 -27.53
CA GLY A 57 -3.51 12.10 -26.90
C GLY A 57 -3.19 11.31 -25.63
N PHE A 58 -2.10 10.51 -25.63
CA PHE A 58 -1.62 9.82 -24.43
C PHE A 58 -1.22 10.81 -23.31
N GLY A 59 -0.62 11.94 -23.65
CA GLY A 59 -0.27 12.99 -22.69
C GLY A 59 -1.49 13.63 -22.04
N ILE A 60 -2.53 13.94 -22.84
CA ILE A 60 -3.80 14.50 -22.36
C ILE A 60 -4.54 13.50 -21.48
N LEU A 61 -4.80 12.29 -21.99
CA LEU A 61 -5.53 11.26 -21.25
C LEU A 61 -4.77 10.85 -19.98
N GLY A 62 -3.44 10.72 -20.07
CA GLY A 62 -2.58 10.41 -18.94
C GLY A 62 -2.68 11.46 -17.83
N THR A 63 -2.57 12.74 -18.21
CA THR A 63 -2.73 13.89 -17.30
C THR A 63 -4.12 13.92 -16.68
N LEU A 64 -5.18 13.74 -17.48
CA LEU A 64 -6.56 13.71 -16.99
C LEU A 64 -6.78 12.57 -15.98
N PHE A 65 -6.28 11.37 -16.26
CA PHE A 65 -6.39 10.24 -15.33
C PHE A 65 -5.67 10.53 -14.00
N MET A 66 -4.48 11.12 -14.04
CA MET A 66 -3.78 11.50 -12.81
C MET A 66 -4.53 12.57 -12.01
N ILE A 67 -5.00 13.64 -12.66
CA ILE A 67 -5.76 14.72 -12.01
C ILE A 67 -7.05 14.16 -11.38
N ILE A 68 -7.83 13.42 -12.16
CA ILE A 68 -9.11 12.83 -11.71
C ILE A 68 -8.85 11.84 -10.58
N GLY A 69 -7.84 10.98 -10.71
CA GLY A 69 -7.48 9.99 -9.70
C GLY A 69 -7.12 10.62 -8.36
N VAL A 70 -6.25 11.63 -8.37
CA VAL A 70 -5.86 12.38 -7.16
C VAL A 70 -7.05 13.15 -6.59
N PHE A 71 -7.77 13.89 -7.42
CA PHE A 71 -8.90 14.72 -7.01
C PHE A 71 -10.02 13.90 -6.38
N ILE A 72 -10.46 12.82 -7.03
CA ILE A 72 -11.57 11.99 -6.55
C ILE A 72 -11.25 11.40 -5.16
N TYR A 73 -10.03 10.91 -4.96
CA TYR A 73 -9.63 10.36 -3.67
C TYR A 73 -9.57 11.44 -2.58
N MET A 74 -8.99 12.60 -2.88
CA MET A 74 -8.93 13.72 -1.94
C MET A 74 -10.32 14.28 -1.60
N ALA A 75 -11.17 14.47 -2.61
CA ALA A 75 -12.55 14.92 -2.48
C ALA A 75 -13.33 13.98 -1.57
N ARG A 76 -13.23 12.66 -1.80
CA ARG A 76 -13.89 11.66 -0.95
C ARG A 76 -13.39 11.69 0.49
N LYS A 77 -12.10 11.98 0.73
CA LYS A 77 -11.52 12.05 2.07
C LYS A 77 -11.89 13.33 2.82
N ARG A 78 -12.07 14.46 2.11
CA ARG A 78 -12.24 15.79 2.71
C ARG A 78 -13.68 16.31 2.71
N PHE A 79 -14.49 15.95 1.71
CA PHE A 79 -15.86 16.45 1.59
C PHE A 79 -16.85 15.57 2.37
N ARG A 80 -17.46 16.16 3.40
CA ARG A 80 -18.42 15.48 4.28
C ARG A 80 -19.66 15.00 3.53
N SER A 81 -20.12 15.72 2.50
CA SER A 81 -21.28 15.32 1.67
C SER A 81 -21.03 14.03 0.89
N TRP A 82 -19.77 13.76 0.50
CA TRP A 82 -19.40 12.54 -0.22
C TRP A 82 -19.08 11.38 0.72
N SER A 83 -19.19 11.59 2.04
CA SER A 83 -18.94 10.55 3.04
C SER A 83 -19.86 9.34 2.94
N ARG A 84 -21.04 9.51 2.34
CA ARG A 84 -22.04 8.46 2.11
C ARG A 84 -21.82 7.69 0.80
N LEU A 85 -21.00 8.21 -0.11
CA LEU A 85 -20.75 7.59 -1.41
C LEU A 85 -19.69 6.50 -1.25
N GLY A 86 -20.13 5.28 -0.98
CA GLY A 86 -19.29 4.07 -0.98
C GLY A 86 -18.19 4.00 0.09
N LYS A 87 -17.58 2.81 0.20
CA LYS A 87 -16.47 2.55 1.13
C LYS A 87 -15.17 3.17 0.60
N LEU A 88 -14.37 3.77 1.49
CA LEU A 88 -13.08 4.40 1.15
C LEU A 88 -12.13 3.47 0.38
N LYS A 89 -12.20 2.16 0.65
CA LYS A 89 -11.43 1.12 -0.03
C LYS A 89 -11.57 1.18 -1.56
N TYR A 90 -12.78 1.34 -2.08
CA TYR A 90 -13.04 1.31 -3.53
C TYR A 90 -12.53 2.57 -4.23
N TRP A 91 -12.63 3.72 -3.58
CA TRP A 91 -12.06 4.97 -4.08
C TRP A 91 -10.53 4.91 -4.14
N LEU A 92 -9.89 4.31 -3.14
CA LEU A 92 -8.45 4.07 -3.19
C LEU A 92 -8.07 3.11 -4.33
N GLU A 93 -8.85 2.05 -4.54
CA GLU A 93 -8.61 1.11 -5.65
C GLU A 93 -8.77 1.79 -7.01
N PHE A 94 -9.78 2.64 -7.17
CA PHE A 94 -9.98 3.42 -8.39
C PHE A 94 -8.88 4.48 -8.60
N HIS A 95 -8.45 5.15 -7.53
CA HIS A 95 -7.29 6.05 -7.54
C HIS A 95 -6.02 5.33 -8.02
N ILE A 96 -5.73 4.14 -7.46
CA ILE A 96 -4.57 3.34 -7.88
C ILE A 96 -4.69 2.97 -9.36
N PHE A 97 -5.89 2.59 -9.83
CA PHE A 97 -6.10 2.29 -11.25
C PHE A 97 -5.77 3.50 -12.15
N LEU A 98 -6.35 4.67 -11.88
CA LEU A 98 -6.11 5.87 -12.69
C LEU A 98 -4.66 6.37 -12.57
N CYS A 99 -4.08 6.35 -11.38
CA CYS A 99 -2.67 6.71 -11.14
C CYS A 99 -1.68 5.60 -11.52
N THR A 100 -2.14 4.49 -12.10
CA THR A 100 -1.29 3.49 -12.77
C THR A 100 -1.39 3.67 -14.28
N LEU A 101 -2.61 3.72 -14.80
CA LEU A 101 -2.86 3.90 -16.23
C LEU A 101 -2.37 5.26 -16.73
N GLY A 102 -2.57 6.33 -15.95
CA GLY A 102 -2.12 7.67 -16.26
C GLY A 102 -0.61 7.76 -16.53
N PRO A 103 0.26 7.37 -15.57
CA PRO A 103 1.70 7.32 -15.78
C PRO A 103 2.15 6.41 -16.93
N ILE A 104 1.46 5.30 -17.20
CA ILE A 104 1.75 4.45 -18.36
C ILE A 104 1.49 5.21 -19.66
N LEU A 105 0.36 5.91 -19.78
CA LEU A 105 0.09 6.74 -20.96
C LEU A 105 1.12 7.88 -21.09
N VAL A 106 1.48 8.54 -19.98
CA VAL A 106 2.51 9.58 -19.99
C VAL A 106 3.88 9.01 -20.40
N LEU A 107 4.23 7.79 -19.97
CA LEU A 107 5.46 7.13 -20.40
C LEU A 107 5.51 6.95 -21.93
N PHE A 108 4.42 6.53 -22.56
CA PHE A 108 4.35 6.40 -24.01
C PHE A 108 4.29 7.77 -24.72
N HIS A 109 3.66 8.78 -24.11
CA HIS A 109 3.66 10.16 -24.58
C HIS A 109 5.07 10.74 -24.70
N THR A 110 5.97 10.47 -23.75
CA THR A 110 7.35 10.98 -23.84
C THR A 110 8.14 10.36 -25.00
N SER A 111 7.61 9.32 -25.64
CA SER A 111 8.34 8.51 -26.61
C SER A 111 9.68 8.02 -26.05
N MET A 112 9.78 7.74 -24.75
CA MET A 112 11.04 7.37 -24.09
C MET A 112 12.17 8.41 -24.26
N LYS A 113 11.83 9.68 -24.52
CA LYS A 113 12.78 10.79 -24.58
C LYS A 113 12.81 11.48 -23.23
N PHE A 114 13.97 11.43 -22.56
CA PHE A 114 14.17 12.06 -21.25
C PHE A 114 15.18 13.19 -21.37
N GLY A 115 14.71 14.43 -21.52
CA GLY A 115 15.57 15.62 -21.57
C GLY A 115 15.02 16.83 -20.80
N GLY A 116 15.93 17.69 -20.34
CA GLY A 116 15.62 18.99 -19.74
C GLY A 116 14.76 18.94 -18.46
N LEU A 117 13.96 19.99 -18.25
CA LEU A 117 13.03 20.09 -17.12
C LEU A 117 11.94 19.01 -17.13
N VAL A 118 11.62 18.45 -18.31
CA VAL A 118 10.63 17.38 -18.46
C VAL A 118 11.09 16.09 -17.78
N SER A 119 12.40 15.79 -17.80
CA SER A 119 12.96 14.65 -17.07
C SER A 119 12.70 14.71 -15.58
N VAL A 120 12.74 15.90 -14.96
CA VAL A 120 12.47 16.05 -13.52
C VAL A 120 11.01 15.70 -13.21
N SER A 121 10.07 16.16 -14.05
CA SER A 121 8.66 15.80 -13.94
C SER A 121 8.46 14.29 -14.06
N PHE A 122 9.06 13.69 -15.09
CA PHE A 122 8.95 12.26 -15.36
C PHE A 122 9.48 11.40 -14.21
N TRP A 123 10.69 11.67 -13.72
CA TRP A 123 11.26 10.91 -12.60
C TRP A 123 10.51 11.14 -11.29
N SER A 124 9.96 12.34 -11.09
CA SER A 124 9.05 12.61 -9.95
C SER A 124 7.78 11.78 -10.07
N MET A 125 7.16 11.71 -11.25
CA MET A 125 6.00 10.86 -11.51
C MET A 125 6.32 9.38 -11.25
N VAL A 126 7.47 8.88 -11.73
CA VAL A 126 7.92 7.51 -11.47
C VAL A 126 8.11 7.25 -9.97
N ALA A 127 8.73 8.18 -9.24
CA ALA A 127 8.90 8.08 -7.79
C ALA A 127 7.54 8.04 -7.05
N VAL A 128 6.57 8.87 -7.45
CA VAL A 128 5.21 8.86 -6.90
C VAL A 128 4.50 7.54 -7.20
N PHE A 129 4.60 7.05 -8.44
CA PHE A 129 4.00 5.78 -8.85
C PHE A 129 4.57 4.60 -8.05
N LEU A 130 5.90 4.45 -8.01
CA LEU A 130 6.57 3.38 -7.28
C LEU A 130 6.32 3.47 -5.76
N SER A 131 6.37 4.67 -5.20
CA SER A 131 6.02 4.87 -3.79
C SER A 131 4.54 4.58 -3.53
N GLY A 132 3.63 4.81 -4.48
CA GLY A 132 2.22 4.41 -4.41
C GLY A 132 2.04 2.90 -4.27
N VAL A 133 2.82 2.10 -5.01
CA VAL A 133 2.83 0.63 -4.87
C VAL A 133 3.26 0.21 -3.46
N ILE A 134 4.32 0.83 -2.93
CA ILE A 134 4.78 0.62 -1.53
C ILE A 134 3.67 1.02 -0.55
N GLY A 135 2.99 2.14 -0.79
CA GLY A 135 1.86 2.62 0.01
C GLY A 135 0.72 1.62 0.06
N ARG A 136 0.38 0.99 -1.08
CA ARG A 136 -0.63 -0.08 -1.14
C ARG A 136 -0.20 -1.30 -0.33
N PHE A 137 1.07 -1.70 -0.41
CA PHE A 137 1.59 -2.81 0.38
C PHE A 137 1.52 -2.55 1.89
N ILE A 138 1.77 -1.32 2.34
CA ILE A 138 1.58 -0.92 3.74
C ILE A 138 0.08 -0.92 4.10
N TYR A 139 -0.76 -0.35 3.24
CA TYR A 139 -2.20 -0.20 3.47
C TYR A 139 -2.93 -1.54 3.69
N ILE A 140 -2.60 -2.58 2.92
CA ILE A 140 -3.23 -3.92 3.06
C ILE A 140 -2.84 -4.62 4.38
N GLN A 141 -1.76 -4.17 5.02
CA GLN A 141 -1.29 -4.77 6.26
C GLN A 141 -1.86 -4.12 7.52
N ILE A 142 -2.52 -2.97 7.41
CA ILE A 142 -3.19 -2.31 8.52
C ILE A 142 -4.45 -3.10 8.88
N PRO A 143 -4.55 -3.66 10.10
CA PRO A 143 -5.75 -4.35 10.56
C PRO A 143 -7.00 -3.45 10.49
N ARG A 144 -8.09 -3.96 9.93
CA ARG A 144 -9.37 -3.26 9.81
C ARG A 144 -10.50 -4.07 10.44
N THR A 145 -11.53 -3.36 10.88
CA THR A 145 -12.82 -3.93 11.30
C THR A 145 -13.53 -4.60 10.12
N ILE A 146 -14.56 -5.40 10.41
CA ILE A 146 -15.44 -6.03 9.41
C ILE A 146 -16.09 -4.99 8.49
N GLU A 147 -16.37 -3.80 9.03
CA GLU A 147 -16.94 -2.67 8.28
C GLU A 147 -15.91 -1.96 7.37
N GLY A 148 -14.61 -2.19 7.60
CA GLY A 148 -13.50 -1.61 6.83
C GLY A 148 -12.87 -0.37 7.46
N ARG A 149 -13.30 0.03 8.66
CA ARG A 149 -12.68 1.07 9.48
C ARG A 149 -11.37 0.56 10.07
N GLU A 150 -10.35 1.42 10.12
CA GLU A 150 -9.08 1.12 10.78
C GLU A 150 -9.31 0.84 12.26
N LEU A 151 -8.75 -0.26 12.76
CA LEU A 151 -8.84 -0.57 14.19
C LEU A 151 -8.02 0.43 14.98
N THR A 152 -8.57 0.92 16.09
CA THR A 152 -7.81 1.76 17.02
C THR A 152 -6.98 0.89 17.96
N LEU A 153 -5.89 1.45 18.49
CA LEU A 153 -5.09 0.74 19.50
C LEU A 153 -5.91 0.41 20.75
N SER A 154 -6.87 1.26 21.13
CA SER A 154 -7.76 1.00 22.26
C SER A 154 -8.70 -0.18 22.00
N GLU A 155 -9.23 -0.32 20.77
CA GLU A 155 -10.11 -1.44 20.39
C GLU A 155 -9.37 -2.78 20.35
N VAL A 156 -8.12 -2.80 19.91
CA VAL A 156 -7.32 -4.05 19.96
C VAL A 156 -6.89 -4.35 21.39
N ARG A 157 -6.62 -3.33 22.21
CA ARG A 157 -6.31 -3.50 23.64
C ARG A 157 -7.53 -3.94 24.45
N SER A 158 -8.75 -3.51 24.12
CA SER A 158 -9.95 -3.95 24.84
C SER A 158 -10.32 -5.41 24.56
N GLN A 159 -9.85 -5.99 23.45
CA GLN A 159 -9.93 -7.42 23.17
C GLN A 159 -8.95 -8.24 24.01
N LYS A 160 -7.98 -7.61 24.66
CA LYS A 160 -7.01 -8.27 25.52
C LYS A 160 -7.70 -8.65 26.83
N GLN A 161 -7.80 -9.95 27.07
CA GLN A 161 -8.28 -10.45 28.36
C GLN A 161 -7.18 -10.29 29.40
N ASP A 162 -7.54 -9.98 30.65
CA ASP A 162 -6.55 -9.95 31.73
C ASP A 162 -6.13 -11.38 32.07
N LEU A 163 -5.10 -11.84 31.37
CA LEU A 163 -4.50 -13.16 31.54
C LEU A 163 -4.07 -13.41 32.97
N GLY A 164 -3.62 -12.40 33.70
CA GLY A 164 -3.21 -12.56 35.10
C GLY A 164 -4.39 -12.98 35.96
N VAL A 165 -5.54 -12.32 35.77
CA VAL A 165 -6.78 -12.63 36.50
C VAL A 165 -7.31 -14.01 36.11
N VAL A 166 -7.39 -14.33 34.82
CA VAL A 166 -7.91 -15.62 34.34
C VAL A 166 -7.05 -16.79 34.79
N LEU A 167 -5.72 -16.64 34.75
CA LEU A 167 -4.79 -17.68 35.17
C LEU A 167 -4.77 -17.87 36.70
N LYS A 168 -4.87 -16.78 37.47
CA LYS A 168 -4.90 -16.84 38.94
C LYS A 168 -6.22 -17.43 39.46
N GLN A 169 -7.36 -17.03 38.91
CA GLN A 169 -8.68 -17.49 39.36
C GLN A 169 -9.07 -18.88 38.82
N GLY A 170 -8.71 -19.21 37.57
CA GLY A 170 -9.16 -20.44 36.91
C GLY A 170 -8.27 -21.66 37.15
N TYR A 171 -7.00 -21.47 37.52
CA TYR A 171 -6.00 -22.55 37.52
C TYR A 171 -5.12 -22.60 38.77
N SER A 172 -5.34 -21.73 39.77
CA SER A 172 -4.60 -21.68 41.04
C SER A 172 -3.08 -21.80 40.89
N LEU A 173 -2.53 -21.11 39.88
CA LEU A 173 -1.09 -21.06 39.63
C LEU A 173 -0.36 -20.40 40.80
N ASP A 174 0.80 -20.93 41.16
CA ASP A 174 1.75 -20.28 42.06
C ASP A 174 2.18 -18.92 41.51
N GLU A 175 2.39 -17.93 42.39
CA GLU A 175 2.73 -16.56 41.96
C GLU A 175 4.03 -16.51 41.13
N THR A 176 4.96 -17.43 41.38
CA THR A 176 6.19 -17.57 40.60
C THR A 176 5.91 -17.99 39.16
N SER A 177 5.14 -19.05 38.92
CA SER A 177 4.78 -19.47 37.56
C SER A 177 3.89 -18.46 36.85
N LEU A 178 2.99 -17.78 37.58
CA LEU A 178 2.16 -16.70 37.04
C LEU A 178 3.03 -15.55 36.53
N ASN A 179 3.97 -15.06 37.35
CA ASN A 179 4.87 -13.97 36.99
C ASN A 179 5.80 -14.34 35.84
N HIS A 180 6.28 -15.58 35.78
CA HIS A 180 7.06 -16.07 34.64
C HIS A 180 6.23 -16.05 33.34
N ILE A 181 5.00 -16.55 33.37
CA ILE A 181 4.10 -16.56 32.19
C ILE A 181 3.77 -15.13 31.74
N ILE A 182 3.48 -14.23 32.69
CA ILE A 182 3.19 -12.83 32.41
C ILE A 182 4.44 -12.13 31.82
N ASP A 183 5.63 -12.33 32.38
CA ASP A 183 6.86 -11.69 31.89
C ASP A 183 7.16 -12.13 30.44
N PHE A 184 7.06 -13.43 30.12
CA PHE A 184 7.24 -13.91 28.73
C PHE A 184 6.25 -13.31 27.74
N THR A 185 5.06 -12.98 28.23
CA THR A 185 3.98 -12.43 27.42
C THR A 185 4.11 -10.90 27.28
N ARG A 186 4.64 -10.22 28.29
CA ARG A 186 4.82 -8.75 28.37
C ARG A 186 6.12 -8.26 27.72
N LYS A 187 7.23 -9.00 27.87
CA LYS A 187 8.59 -8.65 27.36
C LYS A 187 8.68 -8.55 25.83
N LYS A 188 7.62 -8.92 25.10
CA LYS A 188 7.50 -8.76 23.64
C LYS A 188 7.35 -7.32 23.16
N ILE A 189 6.99 -6.38 24.04
CA ILE A 189 6.60 -5.02 23.62
C ILE A 189 7.83 -4.12 23.32
N GLU A 190 9.03 -4.47 23.78
CA GLU A 190 10.19 -3.55 23.81
C GLU A 190 11.38 -3.88 22.88
N ILE A 191 11.22 -4.71 21.84
CA ILE A 191 12.33 -4.96 20.91
C ILE A 191 12.35 -3.88 19.82
N TYR A 192 12.93 -2.71 20.14
CA TYR A 192 13.26 -1.70 19.15
C TYR A 192 14.53 -2.11 18.39
N HIS A 193 14.40 -2.34 17.08
CA HIS A 193 15.55 -2.60 16.21
C HIS A 193 15.43 -1.72 14.96
N LYS A 194 16.54 -1.07 14.57
CA LYS A 194 16.58 -0.13 13.43
C LYS A 194 16.26 -0.82 12.09
N ASN A 195 16.65 -2.09 11.95
CA ASN A 195 16.41 -2.88 10.73
C ASN A 195 15.10 -3.66 10.82
N LEU A 196 14.17 -3.36 9.90
CA LEU A 196 12.82 -3.95 9.85
C LEU A 196 12.85 -5.47 9.69
N ILE A 197 13.75 -6.00 8.85
CA ILE A 197 13.90 -7.44 8.58
C ILE A 197 14.43 -8.18 9.83
N VAL A 198 15.48 -7.64 10.46
CA VAL A 198 16.04 -8.20 11.70
C VAL A 198 14.99 -8.22 12.80
N ARG A 199 14.21 -7.14 12.92
CA ARG A 199 13.09 -7.06 13.87
C ARG A 199 12.07 -8.19 13.63
N ILE A 200 11.70 -8.46 12.38
CA ILE A 200 10.75 -9.55 12.03
C ILE A 200 11.33 -10.92 12.40
N ILE A 201 12.60 -11.19 12.06
CA ILE A 201 13.25 -12.49 12.29
C ILE A 201 13.45 -12.76 13.79
N VAL A 202 14.03 -11.80 14.52
CA VAL A 202 14.27 -11.92 15.97
C VAL A 202 12.96 -12.14 16.72
N LYS A 203 11.89 -11.45 16.30
CA LYS A 203 10.57 -11.59 16.89
C LYS A 203 9.96 -12.97 16.66
N TYR A 204 10.03 -13.50 15.43
CA TYR A 204 9.52 -14.84 15.15
C TYR A 204 10.21 -15.91 16.00
N ARG A 205 11.55 -15.80 16.15
CA ARG A 205 12.34 -16.71 17.00
C ARG A 205 11.95 -16.58 18.48
N ASN A 206 11.72 -15.37 18.97
CA ASN A 206 11.31 -15.13 20.36
C ASN A 206 9.89 -15.64 20.64
N ASP A 207 8.98 -15.55 19.65
CA ASP A 207 7.64 -16.13 19.77
C ASP A 207 7.66 -17.65 19.94
N LEU A 208 8.50 -18.35 19.17
CA LEU A 208 8.68 -19.80 19.29
C LEU A 208 9.29 -20.18 20.64
N ARG A 209 10.29 -19.43 21.11
CA ARG A 209 10.91 -19.64 22.43
C ARG A 209 9.90 -19.42 23.56
N ALA A 210 9.05 -18.40 23.48
CA ALA A 210 8.02 -18.15 24.47
C ALA A 210 7.04 -19.33 24.58
N ILE A 211 6.61 -19.90 23.44
CA ILE A 211 5.72 -21.08 23.44
C ILE A 211 6.43 -22.30 24.03
N SER A 212 7.72 -22.50 23.73
CA SER A 212 8.50 -23.59 24.31
C SER A 212 8.62 -23.46 25.82
N ASN A 213 9.01 -22.28 26.31
CA ASN A 213 9.17 -22.02 27.74
C ASN A 213 7.86 -22.19 28.51
N VAL A 214 6.74 -21.74 27.94
CA VAL A 214 5.41 -21.97 28.50
C VAL A 214 5.09 -23.47 28.59
N LYS A 215 5.42 -24.26 27.55
CA LYS A 215 5.24 -25.72 27.62
C LYS A 215 6.07 -26.35 28.73
N ASP A 216 7.27 -25.85 28.99
CA ASP A 216 8.15 -26.37 30.03
C ASP A 216 7.64 -26.02 31.44
N VAL A 217 7.12 -24.81 31.66
CA VAL A 217 6.44 -24.42 32.91
C VAL A 217 5.19 -25.28 33.14
N LEU A 218 4.39 -25.51 32.10
CA LEU A 218 3.20 -26.37 32.18
C LEU A 218 3.53 -27.84 32.47
N LYS A 219 4.71 -28.33 32.04
CA LYS A 219 5.18 -29.68 32.37
C LYS A 219 5.61 -29.79 33.84
N LYS A 220 6.28 -28.78 34.39
CA LYS A 220 6.78 -28.78 35.78
C LYS A 220 5.66 -28.76 36.83
N ASN A 221 4.53 -28.10 36.53
CA ASN A 221 3.43 -27.91 37.47
C ASN A 221 2.34 -29.02 37.42
N ASN A 222 2.64 -30.21 36.90
CA ASN A 222 1.74 -31.38 36.88
C ASN A 222 0.30 -31.15 36.36
N PHE A 223 0.09 -30.15 35.49
CA PHE A 223 -1.24 -29.87 34.92
C PHE A 223 -1.82 -31.08 34.18
N THR A 224 -3.14 -31.28 34.33
CA THR A 224 -3.88 -32.27 33.56
C THR A 224 -3.89 -31.90 32.06
N LYS A 225 -4.04 -32.89 31.16
CA LYS A 225 -4.09 -32.66 29.70
C LYS A 225 -5.14 -31.59 29.29
N PRO A 226 -6.36 -31.54 29.88
CA PRO A 226 -7.34 -30.49 29.60
C PRO A 226 -6.88 -29.09 30.02
N GLN A 227 -6.32 -28.94 31.23
CA GLN A 227 -5.83 -27.66 31.74
C GLN A 227 -4.66 -27.12 30.90
N LYS A 228 -3.72 -28.00 30.50
CA LYS A 228 -2.62 -27.61 29.59
C LYS A 228 -3.12 -27.04 28.27
N ARG A 229 -4.17 -27.64 27.69
CA ARG A 229 -4.77 -27.18 26.43
C ARG A 229 -5.43 -25.81 26.60
N ALA A 230 -6.21 -25.62 27.67
CA ALA A 230 -6.91 -24.37 27.92
C ALA A 230 -5.93 -23.20 28.18
N VAL A 231 -4.91 -23.40 29.01
CA VAL A 231 -3.86 -22.37 29.24
C VAL A 231 -3.09 -22.06 27.95
N MET A 232 -2.77 -23.07 27.14
CA MET A 232 -2.12 -22.86 25.85
C MET A 232 -2.99 -22.07 24.86
N GLN A 233 -4.31 -22.32 24.83
CA GLN A 233 -5.25 -21.56 24.00
C GLN A 233 -5.30 -20.08 24.41
N LEU A 234 -5.34 -19.80 25.72
CA LEU A 234 -5.31 -18.43 26.24
C LEU A 234 -4.01 -17.70 25.86
N ILE A 235 -2.86 -18.36 26.04
CA ILE A 235 -1.56 -17.79 25.69
C ILE A 235 -1.41 -17.58 24.18
N GLN A 236 -1.89 -18.52 23.35
CA GLN A 236 -1.89 -18.35 21.90
C GLN A 236 -2.80 -17.19 21.46
N GLY A 237 -3.97 -17.04 22.08
CA GLY A 237 -4.89 -15.92 21.86
C GLY A 237 -4.22 -14.57 22.15
N GLU A 238 -3.57 -14.47 23.31
CA GLU A 238 -2.83 -13.28 23.71
C GLU A 238 -1.65 -12.96 22.78
N ILE A 239 -0.86 -13.97 22.42
CA ILE A 239 0.24 -13.80 21.46
C ILE A 239 -0.31 -13.27 20.12
N SER A 240 -1.45 -13.79 19.67
CA SER A 240 -2.12 -13.31 18.46
C SER A 240 -2.58 -11.85 18.59
N ILE A 241 -3.13 -11.45 19.74
CA ILE A 241 -3.56 -10.06 19.98
C ILE A 241 -2.35 -9.13 20.02
N ASN A 242 -1.29 -9.47 20.74
CA ASN A 242 -0.07 -8.67 20.82
C ASN A 242 0.58 -8.51 19.43
N ARG A 243 0.58 -9.56 18.59
CA ARG A 243 1.02 -9.46 17.20
C ARG A 243 0.17 -8.47 16.39
N LYS A 244 -1.16 -8.46 16.59
CA LYS A 244 -2.07 -7.50 15.93
C LYS A 244 -1.77 -6.06 16.39
N ILE A 245 -1.59 -5.83 17.69
CA ILE A 245 -1.26 -4.50 18.25
C ILE A 245 0.03 -3.99 17.63
N GLU A 246 1.09 -4.80 17.66
CA GLU A 246 2.39 -4.35 17.17
C GLU A 246 2.40 -4.12 15.66
N ARG A 247 1.71 -4.98 14.89
CA ARG A 247 1.53 -4.81 13.45
C ARG A 247 0.78 -3.52 13.16
N LEU A 248 -0.31 -3.25 13.89
CA LEU A 248 -1.08 -2.02 13.76
C LEU A 248 -0.20 -0.80 14.00
N THR A 249 0.52 -0.74 15.13
CA THR A 249 1.41 0.39 15.45
C THR A 249 2.51 0.57 14.40
N THR A 250 3.16 -0.53 13.98
CA THR A 250 4.26 -0.47 13.02
C THR A 250 3.78 -0.01 11.64
N MET A 251 2.66 -0.57 11.16
CA MET A 251 2.11 -0.20 9.85
C MET A 251 1.54 1.22 9.85
N GLN A 252 0.92 1.67 10.95
CA GLN A 252 0.49 3.06 11.10
C GLN A 252 1.68 4.03 11.06
N ASN A 253 2.79 3.71 11.73
CA ASN A 253 3.99 4.54 11.68
C ASN A 253 4.62 4.56 10.28
N LEU A 254 4.76 3.40 9.63
CA LEU A 254 5.23 3.33 8.25
C LEU A 254 4.33 4.11 7.30
N PHE A 255 3.01 4.05 7.48
CA PHE A 255 2.05 4.79 6.67
C PHE A 255 2.20 6.31 6.85
N LYS A 256 2.49 6.79 8.07
CA LYS A 256 2.81 8.20 8.32
C LYS A 256 4.07 8.63 7.57
N TYR A 257 5.18 7.88 7.69
CA TYR A 257 6.41 8.20 6.97
C TYR A 257 6.24 8.15 5.46
N TRP A 258 5.55 7.12 4.96
CA TRP A 258 5.20 7.01 3.55
C TRP A 258 4.44 8.24 3.07
N HIS A 259 3.45 8.72 3.83
CA HIS A 259 2.67 9.89 3.44
C HIS A 259 3.54 11.16 3.39
N VAL A 260 4.48 11.31 4.32
CA VAL A 260 5.45 12.43 4.35
C VAL A 260 6.35 12.43 3.13
N VAL A 261 6.72 11.27 2.59
CA VAL A 261 7.54 11.19 1.37
C VAL A 261 6.70 11.31 0.11
N HIS A 262 5.60 10.56 0.01
CA HIS A 262 4.78 10.48 -1.21
C HIS A 262 4.14 11.82 -1.58
N LEU A 263 3.65 12.57 -0.59
CA LEU A 263 2.89 13.80 -0.82
C LEU A 263 3.73 14.94 -1.44
N PRO A 264 4.94 15.28 -0.95
CA PRO A 264 5.79 16.29 -1.59
C PRO A 264 6.13 15.96 -3.05
N PHE A 265 6.50 14.71 -3.35
CA PHE A 265 6.78 14.30 -4.73
C PHE A 265 5.54 14.44 -5.63
N ALA A 266 4.35 14.12 -5.11
CA ALA A 266 3.10 14.31 -5.84
C ALA A 266 2.82 15.80 -6.14
N PHE A 267 3.08 16.70 -5.18
CA PHE A 267 2.96 18.14 -5.39
C PHE A 267 3.96 18.67 -6.42
N VAL A 268 5.24 18.30 -6.30
CA VAL A 268 6.27 18.71 -7.26
C VAL A 268 5.91 18.24 -8.67
N MET A 269 5.53 16.97 -8.82
CA MET A 269 5.08 16.42 -10.10
C MET A 269 3.90 17.21 -10.68
N LEU A 270 2.87 17.49 -9.87
CA LEU A 270 1.68 18.20 -10.32
C LEU A 270 1.99 19.65 -10.72
N ILE A 271 2.85 20.35 -9.98
CA ILE A 271 3.29 21.71 -10.32
C ILE A 271 4.04 21.70 -11.66
N ILE A 272 5.02 20.80 -11.83
CA ILE A 272 5.80 20.74 -13.07
C ILE A 272 4.91 20.31 -14.24
N MET A 273 3.96 19.40 -14.03
CA MET A 273 2.97 19.00 -15.03
C MET A 273 2.12 20.20 -15.49
N ILE A 274 1.63 21.04 -14.56
CA ILE A 274 0.90 22.27 -14.92
C ILE A 274 1.79 23.20 -15.73
N ILE A 275 3.03 23.44 -15.30
CA ILE A 275 3.98 24.26 -16.04
C ILE A 275 4.19 23.69 -17.45
N HIS A 276 4.38 22.38 -17.58
CA HIS A 276 4.56 21.71 -18.86
C HIS A 276 3.34 21.90 -19.79
N VAL A 277 2.12 21.74 -19.28
CA VAL A 277 0.88 21.96 -20.05
C VAL A 277 0.74 23.44 -20.44
N VAL A 278 1.01 24.38 -19.54
CA VAL A 278 0.96 25.82 -19.86
C VAL A 278 1.99 26.19 -20.92
N VAL A 279 3.23 25.73 -20.77
CA VAL A 279 4.30 25.97 -21.76
C VAL A 279 3.89 25.43 -23.12
N THR A 280 3.48 24.15 -23.21
CA THR A 280 3.07 23.55 -24.48
C THR A 280 1.93 24.32 -25.16
N LEU A 281 0.93 24.76 -24.39
CA LEU A 281 -0.16 25.60 -24.91
C LEU A 281 0.32 26.97 -25.39
N THR A 282 1.23 27.64 -24.65
CA THR A 282 1.77 28.95 -25.04
C THR A 282 2.63 28.89 -26.30
N PHE A 283 3.34 27.79 -26.52
CA PHE A 283 4.10 27.54 -27.75
C PHE A 283 3.24 26.99 -28.90
N GLY A 284 1.92 26.91 -28.73
CA GLY A 284 0.97 26.56 -29.78
C GLY A 284 0.84 25.06 -30.08
N TYR A 285 1.38 24.19 -29.23
CA TYR A 285 1.15 22.74 -29.37
C TYR A 285 -0.27 22.41 -28.92
N ARG A 286 -1.12 22.06 -29.89
CA ARG A 286 -2.51 21.66 -29.68
C ARG A 286 -2.75 20.28 -30.29
N TRP A 287 -3.68 19.53 -29.70
CA TRP A 287 -3.87 18.13 -30.06
C TRP A 287 -4.50 17.93 -31.45
N ILE A 288 -5.64 18.59 -31.72
CA ILE A 288 -6.44 18.35 -32.93
C ILE A 288 -6.73 19.66 -33.70
N PHE A 289 -6.54 20.83 -33.08
CA PHE A 289 -6.93 22.14 -33.63
C PHE A 289 -5.89 23.20 -33.37
#